data_AF-A0A844ZLQ9-F1
#
_entry.id   AF-A0A844ZLQ9-F1
#
_cell.length_a   1.000
_cell.length_b   1.000
_cell.length_c   1.000
_cell.angle_alpha   90.00
_cell.angle_beta   90.00
_cell.angle_gamma   90.00
#
_symmetry.space_group_name_H-M   'P 1'
#
loop_
_entity.id
_entity.type
_entity.pdbx_description
1 polymer ?
#
loop_
_entity_poly.entity_id
_entity_poly.type
_entity_poly.pdbx_seq_one_letter_code
_entity_poly.pdbx_strand_id
1 'polypeptide(L)'
;MRLLIAAICILPLAACDRPEPAPVQRIALANVRTSSPQVMLESPDTSTAAWVVNQSGQAIHFGEADQDPLITLDCRLQQSPPQLAIIRHAPARPGLSALFPVIGNGMRSRFLVDAKLTDGEWRWEATLPADDPQLDVFTGPRDITATLPGGGMLEIAGSRIPGEFVTWCRAGGQVMQAQDDEQAQASTEEAAE
;
A
#
# COMPACT_ATOMS: atom_id res chain seq x y z
N MET A 1 63.98 -3.34 -70.02
CA MET A 1 65.12 -2.79 -69.25
C MET A 1 64.57 -2.31 -67.92
N ARG A 2 65.13 -2.82 -66.81
CA ARG A 2 64.78 -2.52 -65.42
C ARG A 2 64.96 -1.03 -65.10
N LEU A 3 64.15 -0.50 -64.19
CA LEU A 3 64.52 0.36 -63.03
C LEU A 3 63.19 0.70 -62.30
N LEU A 4 62.74 -0.09 -61.32
CA LEU A 4 62.96 0.14 -59.88
C LEU A 4 62.88 1.62 -59.47
N ILE A 5 61.66 2.08 -59.19
CA ILE A 5 61.43 3.24 -58.32
C ILE A 5 60.43 2.80 -57.25
N ALA A 6 60.95 2.64 -56.04
CA ALA A 6 60.21 2.34 -54.84
C ALA A 6 59.33 3.55 -54.47
N ALA A 7 58.01 3.39 -54.53
CA ALA A 7 57.06 4.36 -53.99
C ALA A 7 56.44 3.78 -52.72
N ILE A 8 57.13 4.09 -51.62
CA ILE A 8 56.72 4.11 -50.22
C ILE A 8 55.19 4.15 -50.01
N CYS A 9 54.65 3.07 -49.44
CA CYS A 9 53.32 3.05 -48.84
C CYS A 9 53.32 3.93 -47.57
N ILE A 10 52.70 5.11 -47.66
CA ILE A 10 52.37 5.93 -46.50
C ILE A 10 51.06 5.36 -45.93
N LEU A 11 51.15 4.53 -44.90
CA LEU A 11 50.02 4.20 -44.05
C LEU A 11 49.69 5.43 -43.19
N PRO A 12 48.46 5.98 -43.23
CA PRO A 12 48.05 6.95 -42.22
C PRO A 12 47.99 6.22 -40.88
N LEU A 13 48.82 6.67 -39.93
CA LEU A 13 48.63 6.39 -38.51
C LEU A 13 47.24 6.92 -38.14
N ALA A 14 46.25 6.02 -38.05
CA ALA A 14 45.03 6.30 -37.32
C ALA A 14 45.44 6.56 -35.87
N ALA A 15 45.59 7.83 -35.51
CA ALA A 15 45.69 8.23 -34.11
C ALA A 15 44.41 7.76 -33.43
N CYS A 16 44.54 6.81 -32.51
CA CYS A 16 43.47 6.44 -31.60
C CYS A 16 43.14 7.68 -30.76
N ASP A 17 42.12 8.43 -31.18
CA ASP A 17 41.46 9.41 -30.36
C ASP A 17 40.87 8.65 -29.17
N ARG A 18 41.55 8.74 -28.01
CA ARG A 18 41.03 8.16 -26.77
C ARG A 18 39.90 9.08 -26.33
N PRO A 19 38.64 8.63 -26.26
CA PRO A 19 37.58 9.46 -25.71
C PRO A 19 38.00 9.87 -24.30
N GLU A 20 38.00 11.17 -24.03
CA GLU A 20 38.28 11.68 -22.69
C GLU A 20 37.34 10.99 -21.69
N PRO A 21 37.85 10.55 -20.53
CA PRO A 21 36.98 10.03 -19.48
C PRO A 21 35.97 11.12 -19.12
N ALA A 22 34.68 10.79 -19.17
CA ALA A 22 33.63 11.71 -18.80
C ALA A 22 33.95 12.36 -17.44
N PRO A 23 33.76 13.68 -17.29
CA PRO A 23 34.12 14.37 -16.06
C PRO A 23 33.39 13.72 -14.89
N VAL A 24 34.16 13.22 -13.92
CA VAL A 24 33.63 12.62 -12.69
C VAL A 24 32.93 13.73 -11.90
N GLN A 25 31.61 13.79 -12.01
CA GLN A 25 30.78 14.71 -11.25
C GLN A 25 30.83 14.31 -9.77
N ARG A 26 31.66 15.01 -8.98
CA ARG A 26 31.65 14.87 -7.52
C ARG A 26 30.54 15.76 -6.97
N ILE A 27 29.41 15.14 -6.63
CA ILE A 27 28.36 15.79 -5.85
C ILE A 27 28.89 15.91 -4.42
N ALA A 28 29.09 17.15 -3.95
CA ALA A 28 29.41 17.37 -2.54
C ALA A 28 28.23 16.90 -1.69
N LEU A 29 28.48 16.04 -0.69
CA LEU A 29 27.43 15.56 0.23
C LEU A 29 26.69 16.73 0.92
N ALA A 30 27.34 17.88 1.11
CA ALA A 30 26.72 19.10 1.62
C ALA A 30 25.59 19.66 0.73
N ASN A 31 25.57 19.32 -0.57
CA ASN A 31 24.51 19.71 -1.50
C ASN A 31 23.34 18.71 -1.52
N VAL A 32 23.48 17.57 -0.85
CA VAL A 32 22.37 16.64 -0.61
C VAL A 32 21.63 17.13 0.62
N ARG A 33 20.51 17.84 0.42
CA ARG A 33 19.57 18.12 1.51
C ARG A 33 18.85 16.82 1.86
N THR A 34 19.48 15.95 2.63
CA THR A 34 18.79 14.84 3.28
C THR A 34 17.89 15.46 4.35
N SER A 35 16.61 15.66 4.03
CA SER A 35 15.61 15.92 5.07
C SER A 35 15.57 14.68 5.96
N SER A 36 15.87 14.84 7.25
CA SER A 36 15.83 13.75 8.22
C SER A 36 14.52 12.96 8.10
N PRO A 37 14.55 11.62 8.24
CA PRO A 37 13.33 10.83 8.29
C PRO A 37 12.42 11.38 9.38
N GLN A 38 11.18 11.69 9.03
CA GLN A 38 10.17 12.01 10.04
C GLN A 38 9.78 10.70 10.69
N VAL A 39 10.26 10.51 11.92
CA VAL A 39 9.93 9.35 12.75
C VAL A 39 8.96 9.82 13.82
N MET A 40 7.89 9.08 14.03
CA MET A 40 7.03 9.26 15.19
C MET A 40 7.82 8.87 16.44
N LEU A 41 8.14 9.87 17.27
CA LEU A 41 8.90 9.68 18.52
C LEU A 41 8.11 8.84 19.52
N GLU A 42 6.79 8.98 19.51
CA GLU A 42 5.87 8.25 20.38
C GLU A 42 4.73 7.67 19.53
N SER A 43 4.29 6.48 19.93
CA SER A 43 3.12 5.84 19.34
C SER A 43 1.87 6.68 19.66
N PRO A 44 0.89 6.77 18.74
CA PRO A 44 -0.40 7.38 19.04
C PRO A 44 -1.07 6.72 20.25
N ASP A 45 -1.74 7.52 21.07
CA ASP A 45 -2.72 7.02 22.04
C ASP A 45 -3.98 6.59 21.27
N THR A 46 -4.43 5.37 21.52
CA THR A 46 -5.59 4.75 20.87
C THR A 46 -6.65 4.32 21.89
N SER A 47 -6.57 4.84 23.12
CA SER A 47 -7.43 4.43 24.23
C SER A 47 -8.92 4.71 24.02
N THR A 48 -9.27 5.68 23.16
CA THR A 48 -10.66 5.99 22.80
C THR A 48 -10.98 5.71 21.33
N ALA A 49 -10.00 5.22 20.56
CA ALA A 49 -10.14 4.93 19.15
C ALA A 49 -11.05 3.72 18.89
N ALA A 50 -11.82 3.78 17.82
CA ALA A 50 -12.76 2.73 17.44
C ALA A 50 -12.82 2.53 15.92
N TRP A 51 -13.31 1.35 15.52
CA TRP A 51 -13.63 1.07 14.12
C TRP A 51 -14.97 1.69 13.74
N VAL A 52 -15.00 2.44 12.63
CA VAL A 52 -16.20 3.08 12.09
C VAL A 52 -16.28 2.79 10.60
N VAL A 53 -17.47 2.47 10.10
CA VAL A 53 -17.73 2.31 8.67
C VAL A 53 -17.82 3.70 8.03
N ASN A 54 -17.14 3.89 6.91
CA ASN A 54 -17.18 5.14 6.19
C ASN A 54 -18.55 5.39 5.54
N GLN A 55 -18.77 6.61 5.05
CA GLN A 55 -20.06 6.99 4.46
C GLN A 55 -20.44 6.17 3.21
N SER A 56 -19.46 5.70 2.44
CA SER A 56 -19.72 4.90 1.24
C SER A 56 -19.97 3.41 1.52
N GLY A 57 -19.71 2.95 2.74
CA GLY A 57 -19.69 1.53 3.11
C GLY A 57 -18.51 0.75 2.53
N GLN A 58 -17.66 1.36 1.70
CA GLN A 58 -16.54 0.69 1.03
C GLN A 58 -15.22 0.79 1.79
N ALA A 59 -15.19 1.46 2.94
CA ALA A 59 -14.05 1.47 3.82
C ALA A 59 -14.46 1.44 5.30
N ILE A 60 -13.56 0.98 6.15
CA ILE A 60 -13.62 1.16 7.59
C ILE A 60 -12.38 1.90 8.08
N HIS A 61 -12.58 2.75 9.08
CA HIS A 61 -11.58 3.61 9.68
C HIS A 61 -11.38 3.22 11.13
N PHE A 62 -10.14 3.12 11.57
CA PHE A 62 -9.80 3.07 12.98
C PHE A 62 -9.09 4.35 13.38
N GLY A 63 -9.60 5.03 14.40
CA GLY A 63 -9.07 6.28 14.90
C GLY A 63 -9.97 6.87 15.96
N GLU A 64 -9.54 8.00 16.49
CA GLU A 64 -10.31 8.79 17.44
C GLU A 64 -11.47 9.49 16.74
N ALA A 65 -12.57 9.70 17.49
CA ALA A 65 -13.70 10.47 16.97
C ALA A 65 -13.26 11.90 16.59
N ASP A 66 -13.80 12.40 15.48
CA ASP A 66 -13.52 13.73 14.93
C ASP A 66 -12.04 14.01 14.59
N GLN A 67 -11.20 12.96 14.49
CA GLN A 67 -9.82 13.03 14.04
C GLN A 67 -9.60 12.24 12.76
N ASP A 68 -8.47 12.48 12.10
CA ASP A 68 -8.06 11.68 10.95
C ASP A 68 -7.85 10.22 11.36
N PRO A 69 -8.23 9.26 10.51
CA PRO A 69 -8.04 7.85 10.80
C PRO A 69 -6.56 7.52 10.97
N LEU A 70 -6.23 6.59 11.87
CA LEU A 70 -4.88 6.07 12.03
C LEU A 70 -4.60 4.92 11.05
N ILE A 71 -5.60 4.08 10.80
CA ILE A 71 -5.55 3.03 9.78
C ILE A 71 -6.91 2.92 9.09
N THR A 72 -6.89 2.55 7.81
CA THR A 72 -8.09 2.33 7.01
C THR A 72 -7.97 1.00 6.26
N LEU A 73 -9.06 0.24 6.26
CA LEU A 73 -9.24 -0.87 5.32
C LEU A 73 -10.22 -0.39 4.25
N ASP A 74 -9.79 -0.39 3.00
CA ASP A 74 -10.56 0.12 1.85
C ASP A 74 -10.77 -1.02 0.85
N CYS A 75 -12.03 -1.34 0.55
CA CYS A 75 -12.38 -2.41 -0.38
C CYS A 75 -12.64 -1.84 -1.77
N ARG A 76 -11.80 -2.21 -2.72
CA ARG A 76 -11.85 -1.78 -4.12
C ARG A 76 -12.64 -2.78 -4.94
N LEU A 77 -13.96 -2.63 -4.88
CA LEU A 77 -14.92 -3.53 -5.55
C LEU A 77 -14.85 -3.48 -7.08
N GLN A 78 -14.33 -2.40 -7.66
CA GLN A 78 -14.22 -2.27 -9.11
C GLN A 78 -13.04 -3.08 -9.68
N GLN A 79 -12.19 -3.65 -8.82
CA GLN A 79 -11.13 -4.57 -9.24
C GLN A 79 -11.67 -5.99 -9.38
N SER A 80 -11.11 -6.77 -10.30
CA SER A 80 -11.46 -8.18 -10.50
C SER A 80 -10.19 -9.04 -10.40
N PRO A 81 -10.02 -9.84 -9.32
CA PRO A 81 -10.89 -9.95 -8.15
C PRO A 81 -10.90 -8.65 -7.30
N PRO A 82 -11.90 -8.44 -6.42
CA PRO A 82 -11.91 -7.34 -5.47
C PRO A 82 -10.61 -7.28 -4.67
N GLN A 83 -10.15 -6.07 -4.36
CA GLN A 83 -8.90 -5.87 -3.61
C GLN A 83 -9.17 -5.15 -2.29
N LEU A 84 -8.46 -5.55 -1.24
CA LEU A 84 -8.43 -4.83 0.02
C LEU A 84 -7.13 -4.01 0.10
N ALA A 85 -7.25 -2.71 0.24
CA ALA A 85 -6.15 -1.82 0.56
C ALA A 85 -6.06 -1.60 2.07
N ILE A 86 -4.86 -1.77 2.62
CA ILE A 86 -4.52 -1.48 4.02
C ILE A 86 -3.72 -0.20 4.01
N ILE A 87 -4.30 0.87 4.57
CA ILE A 87 -3.74 2.21 4.53
C ILE A 87 -3.38 2.64 5.95
N ARG A 88 -2.09 2.84 6.22
CA ARG A 88 -1.60 3.40 7.49
C ARG A 88 -1.34 4.90 7.29
N HIS A 89 -2.09 5.72 8.03
CA HIS A 89 -2.01 7.17 7.98
C HIS A 89 -0.93 7.69 8.93
N ALA A 90 0.29 7.73 8.40
CA ALA A 90 1.46 8.25 9.08
C ALA A 90 2.32 9.00 8.05
N PRO A 91 3.20 9.91 8.46
CA PRO A 91 4.06 10.65 7.54
C PRO A 91 4.79 9.70 6.57
N ALA A 92 4.55 9.89 5.27
CA ALA A 92 5.20 9.15 4.20
C ALA A 92 5.83 10.11 3.18
N ARG A 93 6.75 9.60 2.35
CA ARG A 93 7.44 10.38 1.32
C ARG A 93 7.63 9.54 0.06
N PRO A 94 7.77 10.17 -1.12
CA PRO A 94 7.97 9.45 -2.37
C PRO A 94 9.12 8.43 -2.28
N GLY A 95 8.88 7.22 -2.77
CA GLY A 95 9.90 6.17 -2.88
C GLY A 95 10.25 5.44 -1.58
N LEU A 96 9.49 5.65 -0.50
CA LEU A 96 9.62 4.84 0.71
C LEU A 96 8.82 3.54 0.60
N SER A 97 9.38 2.46 1.16
CA SER A 97 8.74 1.15 1.32
C SER A 97 9.10 0.58 2.68
N ALA A 98 8.21 -0.21 3.27
CA ALA A 98 8.44 -0.84 4.56
C ALA A 98 7.75 -2.21 4.68
N LEU A 99 8.22 -3.02 5.62
CA LEU A 99 7.45 -4.14 6.13
C LEU A 99 6.55 -3.63 7.26
N PHE A 100 5.26 -3.80 7.11
CA PHE A 100 4.22 -3.45 8.08
C PHE A 100 3.71 -4.74 8.74
N PRO A 101 4.34 -5.20 9.83
CA PRO A 101 3.84 -6.32 10.63
C PRO A 101 2.53 -5.96 11.33
N VAL A 102 1.57 -6.86 11.22
CA VAL A 102 0.30 -6.83 11.95
C VAL A 102 0.18 -8.16 12.68
N ILE A 103 -0.09 -8.08 13.99
CA ILE A 103 -0.17 -9.23 14.89
C ILE A 103 -1.54 -9.18 15.54
N GLY A 104 -2.32 -10.23 15.35
CA GLY A 104 -3.70 -10.28 15.81
C GLY A 104 -4.30 -11.65 15.54
N ASN A 105 -5.35 -12.00 16.26
CA ASN A 105 -6.14 -13.21 15.97
C ASN A 105 -5.33 -14.51 15.90
N GLY A 106 -4.27 -14.62 16.70
CA GLY A 106 -3.41 -15.81 16.77
C GLY A 106 -2.41 -15.93 15.60
N MET A 107 -2.32 -14.92 14.73
CA MET A 107 -1.44 -14.93 13.57
C MET A 107 -0.64 -13.64 13.41
N ARG A 108 0.29 -13.66 12.46
CA ARG A 108 1.21 -12.56 12.14
C ARG A 108 1.29 -12.41 10.64
N SER A 109 0.78 -11.30 10.13
CA SER A 109 0.90 -10.91 8.73
C SER A 109 1.96 -9.84 8.57
N ARG A 110 2.66 -9.83 7.43
CA ARG A 110 3.68 -8.83 7.12
C ARG A 110 3.37 -8.25 5.76
N PHE A 111 2.81 -7.05 5.75
CA PHE A 111 2.43 -6.40 4.51
C PHE A 111 3.61 -5.60 3.97
N LEU A 112 3.90 -5.75 2.68
CA LEU A 112 4.78 -4.82 1.98
C LEU A 112 3.96 -3.56 1.68
N VAL A 113 4.31 -2.47 2.35
CA VAL A 113 3.65 -1.18 2.16
C VAL A 113 4.58 -0.23 1.42
N ASP A 114 4.02 0.53 0.50
CA ASP A 114 4.72 1.59 -0.22
C ASP A 114 4.08 2.94 0.11
N ALA A 115 4.87 4.00 0.05
CA ALA A 115 4.34 5.36 0.08
C ALA A 115 3.67 5.67 -1.26
N LYS A 116 2.35 5.89 -1.24
CA LYS A 116 1.54 6.26 -2.39
C LYS A 116 0.94 7.65 -2.20
N LEU A 117 0.88 8.41 -3.30
CA LEU A 117 0.19 9.70 -3.34
C LEU A 117 -1.29 9.47 -3.65
N THR A 118 -2.18 9.93 -2.78
CA THR A 118 -3.63 9.94 -3.02
C THR A 118 -4.23 11.21 -2.46
N ASP A 119 -5.08 11.88 -3.22
CA ASP A 119 -5.73 13.13 -2.83
C ASP A 119 -4.78 14.23 -2.32
N GLY A 120 -3.55 14.25 -2.84
CA GLY A 120 -2.52 15.21 -2.47
C GLY A 120 -1.70 14.84 -1.22
N GLU A 121 -2.00 13.71 -0.58
CA GLU A 121 -1.29 13.22 0.61
C GLU A 121 -0.51 11.93 0.32
N TRP A 122 0.70 11.84 0.89
CA TRP A 122 1.49 10.62 0.86
C TRP A 122 1.10 9.73 2.04
N ARG A 123 0.64 8.51 1.76
CA ARG A 123 0.22 7.52 2.76
C ARG A 123 0.88 6.16 2.52
N TRP A 124 1.00 5.36 3.57
CA TRP A 124 1.54 3.99 3.47
C TRP A 124 0.43 3.03 3.07
N GLU A 125 0.60 2.32 1.96
CA GLU A 125 -0.45 1.46 1.42
C GLU A 125 0.10 0.10 0.99
N ALA A 126 -0.57 -0.97 1.45
CA ALA A 126 -0.49 -2.30 0.85
C ALA A 126 -1.83 -2.62 0.18
N THR A 127 -1.81 -3.41 -0.90
CA THR A 127 -3.04 -3.85 -1.57
C THR A 127 -2.92 -5.34 -1.87
N LEU A 128 -3.95 -6.10 -1.50
CA LEU A 128 -4.02 -7.54 -1.71
C LEU A 128 -5.35 -7.92 -2.35
N PRO A 129 -5.44 -9.05 -3.08
CA PRO A 129 -6.73 -9.67 -3.36
C PRO A 129 -7.54 -9.84 -2.06
N ALA A 130 -8.85 -9.60 -2.11
CA ALA A 130 -9.70 -9.66 -0.92
C ALA A 130 -9.71 -11.05 -0.25
N ASP A 131 -9.48 -12.11 -1.03
CA ASP A 131 -9.37 -13.50 -0.59
C ASP A 131 -7.97 -13.90 -0.10
N ASP A 132 -7.00 -12.97 -0.05
CA ASP A 132 -5.66 -13.28 0.44
C ASP A 132 -5.70 -13.68 1.93
N PRO A 133 -5.10 -14.83 2.31
CA PRO A 133 -5.15 -15.33 3.68
C PRO A 133 -4.39 -14.45 4.67
N GLN A 134 -3.48 -13.57 4.22
CA GLN A 134 -2.82 -12.61 5.12
C GLN A 134 -3.82 -11.63 5.75
N LEU A 135 -4.98 -11.43 5.13
CA LEU A 135 -6.06 -10.57 5.64
C LEU A 135 -6.79 -11.18 6.84
N ASP A 136 -6.61 -12.48 7.11
CA ASP A 136 -7.22 -13.14 8.28
C ASP A 136 -6.70 -12.59 9.62
N VAL A 137 -5.60 -11.83 9.61
CA VAL A 137 -5.14 -11.11 10.80
C VAL A 137 -6.18 -10.11 11.32
N PHE A 138 -7.08 -9.63 10.45
CA PHE A 138 -8.15 -8.70 10.80
C PHE A 138 -9.50 -9.38 11.09
N THR A 139 -9.63 -10.70 10.93
CA THR A 139 -10.96 -11.33 10.90
C THR A 139 -11.52 -11.78 12.24
N GLY A 140 -10.71 -11.81 13.29
CA GLY A 140 -11.16 -12.16 14.63
C GLY A 140 -11.39 -10.94 15.52
N PRO A 141 -12.08 -11.14 16.67
CA PRO A 141 -12.56 -10.06 17.53
C PRO A 141 -11.53 -9.56 18.56
N ARG A 142 -10.29 -10.03 18.50
CA ARG A 142 -9.26 -9.74 19.51
C ARG A 142 -8.50 -8.47 19.17
N ASP A 143 -7.79 -7.93 20.15
CA ASP A 143 -6.87 -6.82 19.94
C ASP A 143 -5.80 -7.17 18.90
N ILE A 144 -5.37 -6.15 18.17
CA ILE A 144 -4.39 -6.25 17.10
C ILE A 144 -3.30 -5.19 17.35
N THR A 145 -2.04 -5.58 17.18
CA THR A 145 -0.91 -4.65 17.20
C THR A 145 -0.37 -4.51 15.78
N ALA A 146 -0.23 -3.28 15.30
CA ALA A 146 0.28 -2.99 13.97
C ALA A 146 1.46 -2.02 14.05
N THR A 147 2.63 -2.41 13.55
CA THR A 147 3.84 -1.59 13.69
C THR A 147 4.36 -1.15 12.33
N LEU A 148 4.48 0.15 12.13
CA LEU A 148 5.13 0.72 10.95
C LEU A 148 6.51 1.26 11.35
N PRO A 149 7.62 0.73 10.80
CA PRO A 149 8.94 1.32 11.03
C PRO A 149 8.97 2.81 10.70
N GLY A 150 9.35 3.65 11.67
CA GLY A 150 9.29 5.11 11.54
C GLY A 150 7.90 5.74 11.78
N GLY A 151 6.82 4.97 11.64
CA GLY A 151 5.44 5.43 11.85
C GLY A 151 4.79 4.99 13.17
N GLY A 152 5.59 4.42 14.07
CA GLY A 152 5.16 3.98 15.40
C GLY A 152 4.38 2.66 15.41
N MET A 153 3.95 2.28 16.61
CA MET A 153 3.07 1.12 16.85
C MET A 153 1.65 1.62 17.10
N LEU A 154 0.66 0.92 16.54
CA LEU A 154 -0.75 1.09 16.86
C LEU A 154 -1.21 -0.12 17.67
N GLU A 155 -1.78 0.15 18.84
CA GLU A 155 -2.61 -0.81 19.55
C GLU A 155 -4.06 -0.61 19.11
N ILE A 156 -4.66 -1.62 18.50
CA ILE A 156 -6.00 -1.57 17.93
C ILE A 156 -6.90 -2.44 18.79
N ALA A 157 -7.87 -1.81 19.46
CA ALA A 157 -8.85 -2.51 20.27
C ALA A 157 -9.64 -3.53 19.44
N GLY A 158 -9.90 -4.69 20.03
CA GLY A 158 -10.64 -5.77 19.40
C GLY A 158 -12.06 -5.36 18.99
N SER A 159 -12.46 -5.78 17.79
CA SER A 159 -13.78 -5.49 17.22
C SER A 159 -14.20 -6.57 16.23
N ARG A 160 -15.50 -6.76 16.05
CA ARG A 160 -16.05 -7.63 15.00
C ARG A 160 -16.08 -6.94 13.62
N ILE A 161 -16.07 -5.60 13.59
CA ILE A 161 -16.24 -4.80 12.37
C ILE A 161 -15.20 -5.17 11.30
N PRO A 162 -13.89 -5.28 11.59
CA PRO A 162 -12.92 -5.61 10.55
C PRO A 162 -13.13 -6.99 9.92
N GLY A 163 -13.53 -7.98 10.70
CA GLY A 163 -13.80 -9.32 10.17
C GLY A 163 -15.05 -9.39 9.31
N GLU A 164 -16.12 -8.71 9.72
CA GLU A 164 -17.32 -8.56 8.91
C GLU A 164 -17.02 -7.82 7.60
N PHE A 165 -16.23 -6.75 7.67
CA PHE A 165 -15.81 -5.97 6.50
C PHE A 165 -14.93 -6.76 5.52
N VAL A 166 -13.93 -7.49 6.02
CA VAL A 166 -13.09 -8.36 5.16
C VAL A 166 -13.94 -9.45 4.49
N THR A 167 -14.88 -10.04 5.23
CA THR A 167 -15.80 -11.04 4.68
C THR A 167 -16.70 -10.46 3.60
N TRP A 168 -17.27 -9.27 3.83
CA TRP A 168 -18.06 -8.54 2.84
C TRP A 168 -17.25 -8.18 1.58
N CYS A 169 -15.99 -7.76 1.75
CA CYS A 169 -15.10 -7.45 0.63
C CYS A 169 -14.78 -8.70 -0.21
N ARG A 170 -14.55 -9.85 0.45
CA ARG A 170 -14.37 -11.17 -0.21
C ARG A 170 -15.58 -11.58 -1.03
N ALA A 171 -16.78 -11.27 -0.54
CA ALA A 171 -18.04 -11.51 -1.23
C ALA A 171 -18.32 -10.49 -2.36
N GLY A 172 -17.35 -9.67 -2.75
CA GLY A 172 -17.52 -8.69 -3.81
C GLY A 172 -18.51 -7.58 -3.45
N GLY A 173 -18.64 -7.28 -2.16
CA GLY A 173 -19.52 -6.23 -1.66
C GLY A 173 -21.00 -6.59 -1.69
N GLN A 174 -21.33 -7.85 -1.98
CA GLN A 174 -22.69 -8.35 -1.88
C GLN A 174 -23.09 -8.36 -0.40
N VAL A 175 -24.03 -7.49 -0.03
CA VAL A 175 -24.82 -7.71 1.18
C VAL A 175 -25.52 -9.04 0.95
N MET A 176 -25.40 -9.99 1.85
CA MET A 176 -26.05 -11.31 1.75
C MET A 176 -27.54 -11.07 1.42
N GLN A 177 -27.92 -11.23 0.14
CA GLN A 177 -29.18 -10.75 -0.46
C GLN A 177 -30.37 -11.61 -0.05
N ALA A 178 -30.48 -11.98 1.23
CA ALA A 178 -31.66 -12.67 1.74
C ALA A 178 -32.93 -11.82 1.49
N GLN A 179 -32.82 -10.49 1.55
CA GLN A 179 -33.96 -9.58 1.40
C GLN A 179 -34.38 -9.34 -0.05
N ASP A 180 -33.45 -9.30 -1.00
CA ASP A 180 -33.78 -9.07 -2.42
C ASP A 180 -34.38 -10.32 -3.06
N ASP A 181 -33.88 -11.50 -2.67
CA ASP A 181 -34.43 -12.79 -3.11
C ASP A 181 -35.80 -13.06 -2.46
N GLU A 182 -36.01 -12.71 -1.18
CA GLU A 182 -37.33 -12.80 -0.53
C GLU A 182 -38.36 -11.84 -1.16
N GLN A 183 -37.95 -10.63 -1.57
CA GLN A 183 -38.83 -9.69 -2.26
C GLN A 183 -39.13 -10.11 -3.71
N ALA A 184 -38.16 -10.69 -4.41
CA ALA A 184 -38.37 -11.25 -5.75
C ALA A 184 -39.28 -12.48 -5.71
N GLN A 185 -39.18 -13.31 -4.67
CA GLN A 185 -40.06 -14.46 -4.47
C GLN A 185 -41.47 -14.04 -4.05
N ALA A 186 -41.60 -13.10 -3.10
CA ALA A 186 -42.90 -12.59 -2.67
C ALA A 186 -43.69 -11.91 -3.82
N SER A 187 -43.00 -11.14 -4.68
CA SER A 187 -43.62 -10.48 -5.83
C SER A 187 -44.00 -11.45 -6.96
N THR A 188 -43.34 -12.60 -7.06
CA THR A 188 -43.68 -13.64 -8.04
C THR A 188 -44.89 -14.46 -7.58
N GLU A 189 -45.04 -14.70 -6.27
CA GLU A 189 -46.17 -15.44 -5.70
C GLU A 189 -47.46 -14.61 -5.67
N GLU A 190 -47.38 -13.30 -5.41
CA GLU A 190 -48.52 -12.37 -5.50
C GLU A 190 -49.01 -12.14 -6.93
N ALA A 191 -48.14 -12.31 -7.94
CA ALA A 191 -48.52 -12.21 -9.36
C ALA A 191 -49.10 -13.52 -9.94
N ALA A 192 -49.08 -14.61 -9.17
CA ALA A 192 -49.58 -15.92 -9.57
C ALA A 192 -50.97 -16.25 -8.99
N GLU A 193 -51.54 -15.37 -8.16
CA GLU A 193 -52.90 -15.44 -7.59
C GLU A 193 -53.86 -14.44 -8.26
#